data_AF-D0P0J4-F1
#
_entry.id   AF-D0P0J4-F1
#
_cell.length_a   1.000
_cell.length_b   1.000
_cell.length_c   1.000
_cell.angle_alpha   90.00
_cell.angle_beta   90.00
_cell.angle_gamma   90.00
#
_symmetry.space_group_name_H-M   'P 1'
#
loop_
_entity.id
_entity.type
_entity.pdbx_description
1 polymer ?
#
loop_
_entity_poly.entity_id
_entity_poly.type
_entity_poly.pdbx_seq_one_letter_code
_entity_poly.pdbx_strand_id
1 'polypeptide(L)'
;MVKSFAPFVTSAALLLAVATSASLPNGSWPASKGTVQYSKAYVVKAGEVFDGKMKTFERSDVSCEGQSESGADTAVFNVETGGHLKNVIIGKNQMEGVHCDKHDCIIENVWWDDVCEDALSVKGGTASSVTKVIGGGARYADDKVIQHNGFGTVDIDGFYGEDISKLYRSCGTCGNRPKKVSVSNTYVLNPTNAIVTVNKNWGDQATLRNVWVKSSKPTVKVCQWSQGNANGEPKMLGHGPSNPLCKYSESDTVKNTTASVPDGTWPASTGIVRYKKPYTIKAGEVFDGKMQIFERSDITCSGGEGQKDTAVFLVEAGGTLKNAIIGKNQKEGVHCDYHDCTIENVWWDDVCEDALSIKGGSASSVTTVTNCGARYAEDKVVQHNGYGTVKIKGFFAQEFGKLYRSCGTCGNIPRKVTVENVFAIDPLVSVVTVNKNNNDQATLKNIFVKTTDGKKNVKVCQWSQASKTPSNVGDGPSGKLCQYSTSDVHINED
;
A
#
# COMPACT_ATOMS: atom_id res chain seq x y z
N MET A 1 41.63 19.14 -65.04
CA MET A 1 41.60 18.41 -63.75
C MET A 1 40.65 19.14 -62.81
N VAL A 2 39.40 18.68 -62.67
CA VAL A 2 38.40 19.28 -61.78
C VAL A 2 38.39 18.44 -60.51
N LYS A 3 38.83 19.00 -59.38
CA LYS A 3 38.80 18.35 -58.07
C LYS A 3 37.40 18.50 -57.47
N SER A 4 36.69 17.39 -57.37
CA SER A 4 35.40 17.28 -56.67
C SER A 4 35.65 17.20 -55.17
N PHE A 5 35.05 18.11 -54.39
CA PHE A 5 35.00 18.04 -52.94
C PHE A 5 33.68 17.37 -52.53
N ALA A 6 33.78 16.20 -51.89
CA ALA A 6 32.64 15.54 -51.26
C ALA A 6 32.46 16.08 -49.82
N PRO A 7 31.23 16.43 -49.39
CA PRO A 7 31.00 16.85 -48.02
C PRO A 7 30.93 15.61 -47.10
N PHE A 8 31.70 15.62 -46.02
CA PHE A 8 31.55 14.67 -44.92
C PHE A 8 30.25 14.96 -44.18
N VAL A 9 29.26 14.08 -44.34
CA VAL A 9 28.05 14.07 -43.51
C VAL A 9 28.42 13.43 -42.17
N THR A 10 28.53 14.24 -41.12
CA THR A 10 28.62 13.76 -39.75
C THR A 10 27.28 13.16 -39.33
N SER A 11 27.15 11.84 -39.38
CA SER A 11 26.02 11.13 -38.76
C SER A 11 26.08 11.31 -37.24
N ALA A 12 25.22 12.16 -36.70
CA ALA A 12 24.92 12.19 -35.28
C ALA A 12 24.23 10.87 -34.90
N ALA A 13 24.91 10.04 -34.10
CA ALA A 13 24.32 8.84 -33.54
C ALA A 13 23.22 9.27 -32.54
N LEU A 14 21.96 9.08 -32.93
CA LEU A 14 20.82 9.21 -32.02
C LEU A 14 20.89 8.04 -31.01
N LEU A 15 21.45 8.30 -29.83
CA LEU A 15 21.31 7.42 -28.67
C LEU A 15 19.83 7.43 -28.25
N LEU A 16 19.07 6.44 -28.71
CA LEU A 16 17.74 6.13 -28.19
C LEU A 16 17.87 5.72 -26.73
N ALA A 17 17.65 6.66 -25.81
CA ALA A 17 17.53 6.36 -24.39
C ALA A 17 16.33 5.44 -24.20
N VAL A 18 16.61 4.18 -23.87
CA VAL A 18 15.59 3.19 -23.54
C VAL A 18 14.97 3.64 -22.22
N ALA A 19 13.75 4.18 -22.25
CA ALA A 19 13.06 4.60 -21.04
C ALA A 19 12.68 3.35 -20.23
N THR A 20 13.50 3.02 -19.23
CA THR A 20 13.17 1.99 -18.24
C THR A 20 12.21 2.60 -17.23
N SER A 21 10.99 2.09 -17.15
CA SER A 21 10.04 2.45 -16.10
C SER A 21 10.62 2.15 -14.72
N ALA A 22 10.51 3.08 -13.78
CA ALA A 22 10.89 2.88 -12.39
C ALA A 22 9.95 1.85 -11.73
N SER A 23 10.51 0.99 -10.87
CA SER A 23 9.71 0.04 -10.09
C SER A 23 8.91 0.76 -9.01
N LEU A 24 7.77 0.17 -8.61
CA LEU A 24 7.01 0.63 -7.44
C LEU A 24 7.92 0.61 -6.18
N PRO A 25 8.07 1.73 -5.45
CA PRO A 25 8.91 1.76 -4.26
C PRO A 25 8.27 1.01 -3.10
N ASN A 26 9.12 0.45 -2.23
CA ASN A 26 8.70 -0.34 -1.06
C ASN A 26 8.72 0.43 0.26
N GLY A 27 8.99 1.74 0.22
CA GLY A 27 9.13 2.60 1.40
C GLY A 27 10.52 2.64 2.03
N SER A 28 11.51 1.94 1.46
CA SER A 28 12.90 2.05 1.91
C SER A 28 13.42 3.48 1.67
N TRP A 29 13.97 4.10 2.71
CA TRP A 29 14.60 5.41 2.63
C TRP A 29 16.13 5.27 2.52
N PRO A 30 16.80 6.01 1.63
CA PRO A 30 18.24 5.89 1.48
C PRO A 30 19.00 6.50 2.67
N ALA A 31 20.09 5.86 3.07
CA ALA A 31 21.02 6.44 4.04
C ALA A 31 21.93 7.49 3.39
N SER A 32 21.99 8.66 4.00
CA SER A 32 22.89 9.74 3.57
C SER A 32 24.36 9.31 3.60
N LYS A 33 25.13 9.77 2.60
CA LYS A 33 26.59 9.57 2.46
C LYS A 33 27.41 10.79 2.85
N GLY A 34 26.82 11.66 3.68
CA GLY A 34 27.42 12.88 4.20
C GLY A 34 26.63 14.12 3.81
N THR A 35 26.89 15.23 4.50
CA THR A 35 26.15 16.49 4.31
C THR A 35 26.99 17.52 3.57
N VAL A 36 26.34 18.26 2.67
CA VAL A 36 26.89 19.42 1.95
C VAL A 36 25.95 20.59 2.18
N GLN A 37 26.50 21.74 2.58
CA GLN A 37 25.72 22.95 2.76
C GLN A 37 26.14 24.02 1.75
N TYR A 38 25.16 24.70 1.17
CA TYR A 38 25.38 25.82 0.27
C TYR A 38 24.89 27.12 0.89
N SER A 39 25.63 28.21 0.67
CA SER A 39 25.24 29.55 1.11
C SER A 39 24.32 30.27 0.10
N LYS A 40 23.88 29.57 -0.94
CA LYS A 40 22.96 30.01 -1.99
C LYS A 40 22.46 28.79 -2.76
N ALA A 41 21.37 28.91 -3.51
CA ALA A 41 20.90 27.84 -4.38
C ALA A 41 22.00 27.36 -5.34
N TYR A 42 22.24 26.05 -5.39
CA TYR A 42 23.16 25.46 -6.35
C TYR A 42 22.49 25.34 -7.71
N VAL A 43 23.13 25.85 -8.75
CA VAL A 43 22.57 25.83 -10.11
C VAL A 43 23.12 24.63 -10.88
N VAL A 44 22.24 23.70 -11.25
CA VAL A 44 22.55 22.64 -12.23
C VAL A 44 22.27 23.20 -13.62
N LYS A 45 23.32 23.32 -14.43
CA LYS A 45 23.26 23.97 -15.75
C LYS A 45 22.51 23.14 -16.79
N ALA A 46 22.04 23.81 -17.83
CA ALA A 46 21.42 23.15 -18.97
C ALA A 46 22.35 22.06 -19.56
N GLY A 47 21.87 20.82 -19.64
CA GLY A 47 22.62 19.67 -20.12
C GLY A 47 23.63 19.08 -19.11
N GLU A 48 23.77 19.67 -17.92
CA GLU A 48 24.62 19.13 -16.85
C GLU A 48 23.92 17.96 -16.15
N VAL A 49 24.71 16.93 -15.79
CA VAL A 49 24.29 15.89 -14.85
C VAL A 49 25.00 16.13 -13.53
N PHE A 50 24.23 16.54 -12.52
CA PHE A 50 24.69 16.62 -11.14
C PHE A 50 24.35 15.31 -10.41
N ASP A 51 25.36 14.51 -10.07
CA ASP A 51 25.20 13.31 -9.23
C ASP A 51 25.64 13.59 -7.80
N GLY A 52 24.66 13.68 -6.90
CA GLY A 52 24.86 13.94 -5.48
C GLY A 52 25.42 12.76 -4.67
N LYS A 53 25.53 11.57 -5.26
CA LYS A 53 26.04 10.34 -4.63
C LYS A 53 25.35 9.98 -3.31
N MET A 54 24.05 10.27 -3.21
CA MET A 54 23.20 10.11 -2.03
C MET A 54 23.69 10.88 -0.80
N LYS A 55 24.31 12.05 -1.02
CA LYS A 55 24.57 13.01 0.07
C LYS A 55 23.33 13.83 0.39
N THR A 56 23.28 14.33 1.62
CA THR A 56 22.30 15.32 2.06
C THR A 56 22.80 16.71 1.68
N PHE A 57 21.94 17.50 1.05
CA PHE A 57 22.19 18.86 0.63
C PHE A 57 21.21 19.80 1.33
N GLU A 58 21.75 20.90 1.83
CA GLU A 58 21.05 21.87 2.66
C GLU A 58 21.54 23.28 2.34
N ARG A 59 20.78 24.27 2.81
CA ARG A 59 21.23 25.66 2.86
C ARG A 59 21.85 25.97 4.23
N SER A 60 22.93 26.73 4.23
CA SER A 60 23.57 27.23 5.46
C SER A 60 23.01 28.58 5.91
N ASP A 61 22.26 29.25 5.05
CA ASP A 61 21.84 30.65 5.18
C ASP A 61 20.31 30.83 5.30
N VAL A 62 19.54 29.73 5.23
CA VAL A 62 18.09 29.75 5.46
C VAL A 62 17.65 28.62 6.39
N SER A 63 16.50 28.81 7.02
CA SER A 63 15.77 27.81 7.80
C SER A 63 14.33 27.72 7.32
N CYS A 64 13.67 26.59 7.55
CA CYS A 64 12.27 26.43 7.17
C CYS A 64 11.36 27.42 7.93
N GLU A 65 10.52 28.16 7.20
CA GLU A 65 9.53 29.11 7.72
C GLU A 65 8.09 28.64 7.47
N GLY A 66 7.92 27.33 7.24
CA GLY A 66 6.64 26.70 6.93
C GLY A 66 6.11 27.11 5.56
N GLN A 67 4.83 27.45 5.50
CA GLN A 67 4.09 27.76 4.27
C GLN A 67 4.22 29.24 3.83
N SER A 68 5.31 29.90 4.22
CA SER A 68 5.59 31.28 3.83
C SER A 68 6.18 31.30 2.42
N GLU A 69 5.44 31.86 1.48
CA GLU A 69 5.82 31.89 0.05
C GLU A 69 7.19 32.51 -0.16
N SER A 70 8.05 31.76 -0.85
CA SER A 70 9.42 32.17 -1.15
C SER A 70 9.77 31.96 -2.64
N GLY A 71 11.07 31.90 -2.96
CA GLY A 71 11.55 31.99 -4.33
C GLY A 71 12.72 31.08 -4.64
N ALA A 72 13.08 30.99 -5.92
CA ALA A 72 14.17 30.15 -6.42
C ALA A 72 15.54 30.50 -5.81
N ASP A 73 15.70 31.70 -5.26
CA ASP A 73 16.90 32.13 -4.53
C ASP A 73 17.02 31.48 -3.14
N THR A 74 15.90 31.02 -2.57
CA THR A 74 15.83 30.27 -1.30
C THR A 74 15.84 28.75 -1.48
N ALA A 75 15.85 28.26 -2.71
CA ALA A 75 15.92 26.83 -3.04
C ALA A 75 17.26 26.18 -2.66
N VAL A 76 17.29 24.86 -2.44
CA VAL A 76 18.56 24.12 -2.35
C VAL A 76 19.20 23.98 -3.74
N PHE A 77 18.40 23.61 -4.75
CA PHE A 77 18.84 23.50 -6.14
C PHE A 77 17.94 24.27 -7.11
N ASN A 78 18.57 24.91 -8.09
CA ASN A 78 17.93 25.44 -9.29
C ASN A 78 18.41 24.64 -10.49
N VAL A 79 17.52 23.89 -11.13
CA VAL A 79 17.81 23.08 -12.30
C VAL A 79 17.35 23.83 -13.54
N GLU A 80 18.31 24.18 -14.40
CA GLU A 80 18.02 24.81 -15.69
C GLU A 80 17.42 23.78 -16.67
N THR A 81 16.76 24.25 -17.73
CA THR A 81 16.18 23.41 -18.81
C THR A 81 17.19 22.37 -19.31
N GLY A 82 16.81 21.09 -19.31
CA GLY A 82 17.67 19.98 -19.71
C GLY A 82 18.74 19.57 -18.68
N GLY A 83 18.80 20.24 -17.53
CA GLY A 83 19.63 19.83 -16.40
C GLY A 83 19.09 18.56 -15.75
N HIS A 84 20.00 17.74 -15.21
CA HIS A 84 19.71 16.46 -14.60
C HIS A 84 20.27 16.41 -13.17
N LEU A 85 19.39 16.44 -12.18
CA LEU A 85 19.72 16.28 -10.76
C LEU A 85 19.46 14.83 -10.36
N LYS A 86 20.50 14.12 -9.86
CA LYS A 86 20.35 12.72 -9.44
C LYS A 86 21.04 12.34 -8.16
N ASN A 87 20.50 11.34 -7.47
CA ASN A 87 21.05 10.75 -6.24
C ASN A 87 21.30 11.81 -5.16
N VAL A 88 20.27 12.58 -4.82
CA VAL A 88 20.36 13.71 -3.88
C VAL A 88 19.37 13.49 -2.75
N ILE A 89 19.77 13.78 -1.52
CA ILE A 89 18.86 13.93 -0.39
C ILE A 89 18.80 15.43 -0.06
N ILE A 90 17.62 16.00 0.05
CA ILE A 90 17.35 17.37 0.50
C ILE A 90 17.04 17.30 1.98
N GLY A 91 17.90 17.94 2.79
CA GLY A 91 17.73 18.02 4.23
C GLY A 91 16.73 19.10 4.65
N LYS A 92 16.45 19.16 5.95
CA LYS A 92 15.44 20.05 6.55
C LYS A 92 15.76 21.54 6.47
N ASN A 93 17.03 21.91 6.30
CA ASN A 93 17.45 23.31 6.20
C ASN A 93 17.23 23.81 4.76
N GLN A 94 15.96 24.04 4.46
CA GLN A 94 15.45 24.55 3.20
C GLN A 94 14.24 25.45 3.46
N MET A 95 13.94 26.36 2.54
CA MET A 95 12.61 26.97 2.42
C MET A 95 11.90 26.37 1.20
N GLU A 96 12.61 26.35 0.08
CA GLU A 96 12.24 25.67 -1.16
C GLU A 96 13.23 24.52 -1.44
N GLY A 97 12.74 23.40 -1.98
CA GLY A 97 13.58 22.23 -2.23
C GLY A 97 14.37 22.37 -3.53
N VAL A 98 13.69 22.09 -4.63
CA VAL A 98 14.26 22.12 -5.99
C VAL A 98 13.37 22.95 -6.90
N HIS A 99 13.96 23.83 -7.70
CA HIS A 99 13.27 24.56 -8.75
C HIS A 99 13.63 24.06 -10.13
N CYS A 100 12.60 23.89 -10.96
CA CYS A 100 12.69 23.71 -12.40
C CYS A 100 11.89 24.83 -13.09
N ASP A 101 12.47 26.02 -13.15
CA ASP A 101 11.72 27.25 -13.48
C ASP A 101 11.35 27.40 -14.96
N LYS A 102 11.95 26.58 -15.82
CA LYS A 102 11.75 26.61 -17.28
C LYS A 102 11.34 25.26 -17.85
N HIS A 103 10.87 24.34 -16.99
CA HIS A 103 10.52 22.98 -17.36
C HIS A 103 11.70 22.18 -17.95
N ASP A 104 11.41 20.98 -18.43
CA ASP A 104 12.36 20.10 -19.13
C ASP A 104 13.57 19.67 -18.27
N CYS A 105 13.42 19.66 -16.94
CA CYS A 105 14.41 19.11 -16.01
C CYS A 105 14.23 17.61 -15.82
N ILE A 106 15.32 16.93 -15.45
CA ILE A 106 15.30 15.52 -15.04
C ILE A 106 15.66 15.45 -13.55
N ILE A 107 14.73 14.96 -12.74
CA ILE A 107 14.87 14.80 -11.30
C ILE A 107 14.83 13.29 -11.01
N GLU A 108 15.98 12.66 -10.80
CA GLU A 108 16.12 11.20 -10.71
C GLU A 108 16.63 10.78 -9.33
N ASN A 109 15.90 9.94 -8.61
CA ASN A 109 16.31 9.41 -7.32
C ASN A 109 16.67 10.54 -6.31
N VAL A 110 15.81 11.55 -6.24
CA VAL A 110 15.93 12.69 -5.31
C VAL A 110 14.95 12.50 -4.15
N TRP A 111 15.43 12.73 -2.93
CA TRP A 111 14.71 12.43 -1.69
C TRP A 111 14.61 13.67 -0.83
N TRP A 112 13.46 13.96 -0.23
CA TRP A 112 13.26 15.10 0.67
C TRP A 112 12.92 14.59 2.07
N ASP A 113 13.85 14.78 3.01
CA ASP A 113 13.71 14.27 4.39
C ASP A 113 12.53 14.93 5.12
N ASP A 114 12.29 16.23 4.84
CA ASP A 114 11.23 17.03 5.45
C ASP A 114 10.91 18.22 4.53
N VAL A 115 9.71 18.24 3.95
CA VAL A 115 9.30 19.27 2.99
C VAL A 115 8.81 20.50 3.74
N CYS A 116 9.46 21.64 3.54
CA CYS A 116 9.08 22.89 4.19
C CYS A 116 7.83 23.54 3.54
N GLU A 117 7.99 24.08 2.33
CA GLU A 117 6.91 24.62 1.51
C GLU A 117 6.57 23.64 0.37
N ASP A 118 7.39 23.65 -0.68
CA ASP A 118 7.31 22.75 -1.83
C ASP A 118 8.63 21.96 -2.00
N ALA A 119 8.53 20.66 -2.30
CA ALA A 119 9.70 19.84 -2.60
C ALA A 119 10.27 20.16 -3.99
N LEU A 120 9.38 20.28 -4.98
CA LEU A 120 9.71 20.59 -6.37
C LEU A 120 8.73 21.61 -6.95
N SER A 121 9.28 22.75 -7.36
CA SER A 121 8.57 23.84 -8.03
C SER A 121 8.85 23.80 -9.55
N VAL A 122 7.83 23.52 -10.37
CA VAL A 122 7.95 23.48 -11.84
C VAL A 122 7.25 24.68 -12.48
N LYS A 123 8.01 25.56 -13.12
CA LYS A 123 7.52 26.84 -13.68
C LYS A 123 7.86 26.95 -15.18
N GLY A 124 7.36 28.01 -15.83
CA GLY A 124 7.69 28.32 -17.23
C GLY A 124 7.22 27.27 -18.25
N GLY A 125 8.05 27.00 -19.26
CA GLY A 125 7.82 25.97 -20.28
C GLY A 125 6.86 26.34 -21.40
N THR A 126 6.65 25.36 -22.30
CA THR A 126 5.69 25.39 -23.40
C THR A 126 4.70 24.24 -23.27
N ALA A 127 3.66 24.18 -24.11
CA ALA A 127 2.70 23.08 -24.09
C ALA A 127 3.33 21.69 -24.37
N SER A 128 4.50 21.65 -25.02
CA SER A 128 5.25 20.42 -25.31
C SER A 128 6.35 20.10 -24.29
N SER A 129 6.62 21.00 -23.34
CA SER A 129 7.65 20.78 -22.33
C SER A 129 7.28 19.63 -21.39
N VAL A 130 8.28 18.86 -20.95
CA VAL A 130 8.13 17.70 -20.07
C VAL A 130 9.23 17.67 -19.01
N THR A 131 8.87 17.92 -17.76
CA THR A 131 9.75 17.65 -16.60
C THR A 131 9.55 16.21 -16.13
N LYS A 132 10.65 15.48 -15.91
CA LYS A 132 10.62 14.08 -15.47
C LYS A 132 11.03 13.95 -14.00
N VAL A 133 10.25 13.21 -13.22
CA VAL A 133 10.53 12.83 -11.84
C VAL A 133 10.59 11.30 -11.80
N ILE A 134 11.77 10.73 -11.59
CA ILE A 134 12.05 9.30 -11.76
C ILE A 134 12.58 8.74 -10.45
N GLY A 135 11.83 7.88 -9.78
CA GLY A 135 12.17 7.40 -8.44
C GLY A 135 12.12 8.51 -7.39
N GLY A 136 12.81 8.29 -6.26
CA GLY A 136 12.89 9.27 -5.18
C GLY A 136 11.68 9.23 -4.25
N GLY A 137 11.63 10.20 -3.33
CA GLY A 137 10.50 10.30 -2.41
C GLY A 137 10.51 11.53 -1.51
N ALA A 138 9.38 11.83 -0.88
CA ALA A 138 9.23 12.99 0.01
C ALA A 138 8.43 12.63 1.26
N ARG A 139 8.79 13.29 2.36
CA ARG A 139 8.13 13.17 3.66
C ARG A 139 7.59 14.51 4.15
N TYR A 140 6.53 14.45 4.95
CA TYR A 140 6.05 15.56 5.78
C TYR A 140 5.68 16.84 5.01
N ALA A 141 5.15 16.70 3.79
CA ALA A 141 4.69 17.85 3.01
C ALA A 141 3.29 18.30 3.43
N ASP A 142 3.22 19.34 4.25
CA ASP A 142 1.97 19.87 4.83
C ASP A 142 0.96 20.34 3.78
N ASP A 143 1.42 20.96 2.68
CA ASP A 143 0.56 21.34 1.55
C ASP A 143 0.76 20.43 0.33
N LYS A 144 1.95 20.46 -0.28
CA LYS A 144 2.23 19.81 -1.57
C LYS A 144 3.70 19.45 -1.76
N VAL A 145 3.96 18.34 -2.45
CA VAL A 145 5.32 17.92 -2.84
C VAL A 145 5.71 18.60 -4.14
N ILE A 146 4.90 18.45 -5.19
CA ILE A 146 5.19 19.01 -6.52
C ILE A 146 4.17 20.09 -6.86
N GLN A 147 4.65 21.32 -7.03
CA GLN A 147 3.88 22.46 -7.49
C GLN A 147 4.13 22.73 -8.97
N HIS A 148 3.09 22.65 -9.79
CA HIS A 148 3.18 22.90 -11.24
C HIS A 148 2.51 24.22 -11.60
N ASN A 149 3.33 25.25 -11.82
CA ASN A 149 2.92 26.61 -12.14
C ASN A 149 2.88 26.89 -13.66
N GLY A 150 3.78 26.22 -14.41
CA GLY A 150 4.04 26.42 -15.84
C GLY A 150 3.05 25.81 -16.84
N PHE A 151 3.41 25.78 -18.12
CA PHE A 151 2.76 24.99 -19.17
C PHE A 151 3.37 23.58 -19.23
N GLY A 152 2.76 22.65 -19.97
CA GLY A 152 3.40 21.38 -20.30
C GLY A 152 3.01 20.23 -19.38
N THR A 153 3.92 19.27 -19.22
CA THR A 153 3.67 17.99 -18.55
C THR A 153 4.68 17.72 -17.45
N VAL A 154 4.22 17.26 -16.29
CA VAL A 154 5.10 16.61 -15.29
C VAL A 154 4.86 15.10 -15.36
N ASP A 155 5.93 14.34 -15.58
CA ASP A 155 5.89 12.87 -15.66
C ASP A 155 6.56 12.29 -14.40
N ILE A 156 5.78 11.62 -13.55
CA ILE A 156 6.18 11.11 -12.25
C ILE A 156 6.12 9.58 -12.30
N ASP A 157 7.26 8.92 -12.11
CA ASP A 157 7.36 7.47 -12.18
C ASP A 157 8.22 6.92 -11.04
N GLY A 158 7.69 5.98 -10.23
CA GLY A 158 8.47 5.33 -9.17
C GLY A 158 8.59 6.09 -7.86
N PHE A 159 7.72 7.07 -7.59
CA PHE A 159 7.86 7.98 -6.45
C PHE A 159 7.28 7.41 -5.14
N TYR A 160 7.95 7.67 -4.01
CA TYR A 160 7.47 7.35 -2.66
C TYR A 160 7.03 8.61 -1.89
N GLY A 161 5.81 8.64 -1.38
CA GLY A 161 5.34 9.72 -0.51
C GLY A 161 4.99 9.20 0.88
N GLU A 162 5.31 9.93 1.93
CA GLU A 162 4.97 9.56 3.32
C GLU A 162 4.49 10.79 4.10
N ASP A 163 3.30 10.71 4.69
CA ASP A 163 2.68 11.79 5.47
C ASP A 163 2.58 13.11 4.67
N ILE A 164 2.19 13.02 3.40
CA ILE A 164 2.06 14.17 2.49
C ILE A 164 0.60 14.57 2.27
N SER A 165 0.31 15.86 2.13
CA SER A 165 -1.02 16.34 1.77
C SER A 165 -1.34 16.13 0.30
N LYS A 166 -0.46 16.59 -0.61
CA LYS A 166 -0.59 16.40 -2.06
C LYS A 166 0.73 15.99 -2.69
N LEU A 167 0.75 14.93 -3.49
CA LEU A 167 1.94 14.62 -4.29
C LEU A 167 2.10 15.65 -5.41
N TYR A 168 1.02 15.98 -6.11
CA TYR A 168 1.05 16.94 -7.20
C TYR A 168 -0.11 17.92 -7.10
N ARG A 169 0.19 19.20 -7.27
CA ARG A 169 -0.79 20.28 -7.43
C ARG A 169 -0.53 21.06 -8.71
N SER A 170 -1.53 21.07 -9.58
CA SER A 170 -1.63 22.11 -10.62
C SER A 170 -1.93 23.44 -9.95
N CYS A 171 -1.10 24.47 -10.12
CA CYS A 171 -1.30 25.77 -9.51
C CYS A 171 -2.70 26.29 -9.80
N GLY A 172 -3.47 26.63 -8.76
CA GLY A 172 -4.87 27.05 -8.89
C GLY A 172 -5.07 28.55 -9.11
N THR A 173 -4.01 29.34 -8.98
CA THR A 173 -4.02 30.81 -9.11
C THR A 173 -3.20 31.32 -10.30
N CYS A 174 -2.49 30.44 -11.00
CA CYS A 174 -1.59 30.79 -12.09
C CYS A 174 -2.31 31.11 -13.44
N GLY A 175 -3.64 31.19 -13.44
CA GLY A 175 -4.43 31.49 -14.63
C GLY A 175 -4.58 30.33 -15.61
N ASN A 176 -5.28 30.60 -16.73
CA ASN A 176 -5.67 29.60 -17.71
C ASN A 176 -4.48 29.08 -18.53
N ARG A 177 -3.80 28.08 -17.99
CA ARG A 177 -2.66 27.38 -18.60
C ARG A 177 -2.87 25.88 -18.42
N PRO A 178 -3.43 25.17 -19.43
CA PRO A 178 -3.68 23.75 -19.33
C PRO A 178 -2.41 22.98 -18.99
N LYS A 179 -2.45 22.21 -17.91
CA LYS A 179 -1.33 21.38 -17.44
C LYS A 179 -1.66 19.91 -17.57
N LYS A 180 -0.62 19.12 -17.81
CA LYS A 180 -0.71 17.66 -17.80
C LYS A 180 0.14 17.07 -16.69
N VAL A 181 -0.34 15.97 -16.11
CA VAL A 181 0.46 15.15 -15.22
C VAL A 181 0.25 13.67 -15.54
N SER A 182 1.35 12.93 -15.58
CA SER A 182 1.36 11.47 -15.61
C SER A 182 1.94 10.97 -14.29
N VAL A 183 1.27 10.02 -13.64
CA VAL A 183 1.73 9.41 -12.39
C VAL A 183 1.70 7.90 -12.54
N SER A 184 2.86 7.26 -12.45
CA SER A 184 3.01 5.81 -12.50
C SER A 184 3.88 5.25 -11.37
N ASN A 185 3.64 3.96 -11.05
CA ASN A 185 4.47 3.19 -10.12
C ASN A 185 4.74 3.92 -8.80
N THR A 186 3.73 4.58 -8.25
CA THR A 186 3.88 5.48 -7.10
C THR A 186 3.29 4.84 -5.86
N TYR A 187 3.95 4.97 -4.71
CA TYR A 187 3.43 4.52 -3.42
C TYR A 187 3.33 5.69 -2.44
N VAL A 188 2.13 5.98 -1.94
CA VAL A 188 1.90 7.03 -0.94
C VAL A 188 1.38 6.44 0.37
N LEU A 189 2.18 6.57 1.41
CA LEU A 189 1.85 6.24 2.79
C LEU A 189 1.23 7.46 3.49
N ASN A 190 0.12 7.24 4.18
CA ASN A 190 -0.60 8.19 5.01
C ASN A 190 -0.91 9.55 4.34
N PRO A 191 -1.50 9.60 3.13
CA PRO A 191 -1.86 10.88 2.54
C PRO A 191 -2.88 11.62 3.39
N THR A 192 -2.66 12.91 3.61
CA THR A 192 -3.57 13.72 4.44
C THR A 192 -4.70 14.35 3.62
N ASN A 193 -4.56 14.50 2.29
CA ASN A 193 -5.62 15.05 1.43
C ASN A 193 -5.85 14.28 0.12
N ALA A 194 -5.02 14.51 -0.91
CA ALA A 194 -5.23 13.97 -2.25
C ALA A 194 -3.89 13.60 -2.92
N ILE A 195 -3.85 12.63 -3.83
CA ILE A 195 -2.57 12.34 -4.52
C ILE A 195 -2.30 13.40 -5.58
N VAL A 196 -3.26 13.63 -6.47
CA VAL A 196 -3.20 14.62 -7.55
C VAL A 196 -4.35 15.61 -7.42
N THR A 197 -4.07 16.91 -7.57
CA THR A 197 -5.11 17.95 -7.69
C THR A 197 -4.96 18.79 -8.96
N VAL A 198 -5.98 18.80 -9.81
CA VAL A 198 -6.01 19.48 -11.13
C VAL A 198 -7.13 20.53 -11.26
N ASN A 199 -7.04 21.47 -12.19
CA ASN A 199 -8.05 22.50 -12.42
C ASN A 199 -8.97 22.16 -13.61
N LYS A 200 -10.25 21.94 -13.33
CA LYS A 200 -11.26 21.53 -14.33
C LYS A 200 -11.47 22.58 -15.42
N ASN A 201 -11.60 23.85 -15.04
CA ASN A 201 -11.90 24.96 -15.95
C ASN A 201 -10.73 25.39 -16.83
N TRP A 202 -9.51 24.97 -16.52
CA TRP A 202 -8.32 25.26 -17.32
C TRP A 202 -7.92 24.10 -18.22
N GLY A 203 -8.73 23.05 -18.29
CA GLY A 203 -8.50 21.92 -19.20
C GLY A 203 -7.32 21.04 -18.79
N ASP A 204 -6.98 21.03 -17.49
CA ASP A 204 -5.93 20.15 -16.97
C ASP A 204 -6.26 18.67 -17.21
N GLN A 205 -5.23 17.84 -17.29
CA GLN A 205 -5.38 16.40 -17.47
C GLN A 205 -4.39 15.64 -16.59
N ALA A 206 -4.89 14.69 -15.82
CA ALA A 206 -4.10 13.75 -15.04
C ALA A 206 -4.30 12.34 -15.60
N THR A 207 -3.21 11.61 -15.83
CA THR A 207 -3.23 10.17 -16.12
C THR A 207 -2.52 9.44 -15.00
N LEU A 208 -3.20 8.50 -14.35
CA LEU A 208 -2.63 7.73 -13.25
C LEU A 208 -2.66 6.23 -13.58
N ARG A 209 -1.59 5.51 -13.23
CA ARG A 209 -1.45 4.05 -13.42
C ARG A 209 -0.65 3.44 -12.30
N ASN A 210 -1.06 2.28 -11.76
CA ASN A 210 -0.30 1.58 -10.72
C ASN A 210 0.09 2.49 -9.54
N VAL A 211 -0.86 3.27 -9.02
CA VAL A 211 -0.69 4.07 -7.81
C VAL A 211 -1.13 3.23 -6.62
N TRP A 212 -0.31 3.21 -5.58
CA TRP A 212 -0.58 2.48 -4.35
C TRP A 212 -0.72 3.49 -3.24
N VAL A 213 -1.75 3.32 -2.43
CA VAL A 213 -1.99 4.19 -1.29
C VAL A 213 -2.17 3.32 -0.07
N LYS A 214 -1.48 3.66 1.02
CA LYS A 214 -1.75 3.10 2.34
C LYS A 214 -2.24 4.24 3.22
N SER A 215 -3.48 4.18 3.69
CA SER A 215 -4.06 5.19 4.57
C SER A 215 -4.96 4.52 5.60
N SER A 216 -4.98 5.08 6.81
CA SER A 216 -5.98 4.73 7.82
C SER A 216 -7.37 5.31 7.49
N LYS A 217 -7.47 6.24 6.54
CA LYS A 217 -8.72 6.85 6.14
C LYS A 217 -9.56 5.87 5.29
N PRO A 218 -10.89 5.80 5.51
CA PRO A 218 -11.76 4.92 4.73
C PRO A 218 -11.81 5.30 3.25
N THR A 219 -11.55 6.57 2.93
CA THR A 219 -11.51 7.09 1.56
C THR A 219 -10.28 7.97 1.37
N VAL A 220 -9.62 7.82 0.22
CA VAL A 220 -8.52 8.68 -0.22
C VAL A 220 -8.86 9.29 -1.58
N LYS A 221 -8.62 10.59 -1.73
CA LYS A 221 -8.85 11.31 -2.99
C LYS A 221 -7.66 11.09 -3.92
N VAL A 222 -7.72 10.09 -4.78
CA VAL A 222 -6.60 9.80 -5.69
C VAL A 222 -6.40 10.90 -6.73
N CYS A 223 -7.49 11.39 -7.32
CA CYS A 223 -7.48 12.58 -8.15
C CYS A 223 -8.60 13.51 -7.72
N GLN A 224 -8.26 14.71 -7.27
CA GLN A 224 -9.18 15.78 -6.91
C GLN A 224 -9.14 16.87 -7.99
N TRP A 225 -10.24 17.60 -8.18
CA TRP A 225 -10.24 18.75 -9.06
C TRP A 225 -10.93 19.98 -8.48
N SER A 226 -10.42 21.14 -8.90
CA SER A 226 -10.90 22.46 -8.52
C SER A 226 -11.33 23.31 -9.72
N GLN A 227 -12.06 24.38 -9.44
CA GLN A 227 -12.17 25.57 -10.27
C GLN A 227 -10.97 26.46 -9.95
N GLY A 228 -10.00 26.56 -10.86
CA GLY A 228 -8.90 27.52 -10.76
C GLY A 228 -9.41 28.97 -10.88
N ASN A 229 -8.75 29.87 -10.16
CA ASN A 229 -9.12 31.27 -10.04
C ASN A 229 -7.85 32.14 -10.04
N ALA A 230 -7.63 32.94 -11.09
CA ALA A 230 -6.42 33.75 -11.19
C ALA A 230 -6.34 34.88 -10.16
N ASN A 231 -7.48 35.26 -9.57
CA ASN A 231 -7.61 36.44 -8.70
C ASN A 231 -8.09 36.07 -7.29
N GLY A 232 -7.88 34.84 -6.85
CA GLY A 232 -8.25 34.40 -5.51
C GLY A 232 -8.22 32.88 -5.36
N GLU A 233 -8.74 32.40 -4.24
CA GLU A 233 -8.62 30.97 -3.90
C GLU A 233 -9.37 30.05 -4.87
N PRO A 234 -8.77 28.91 -5.28
CA PRO A 234 -9.44 27.88 -6.07
C PRO A 234 -10.55 27.19 -5.27
N LYS A 235 -11.68 26.91 -5.93
CA LYS A 235 -12.79 26.18 -5.30
C LYS A 235 -12.72 24.69 -5.61
N MET A 236 -12.72 23.82 -4.61
CA MET A 236 -12.81 22.37 -4.84
C MET A 236 -14.17 21.97 -5.41
N LEU A 237 -14.18 21.14 -6.44
CA LEU A 237 -15.40 20.76 -7.17
C LEU A 237 -15.72 19.25 -7.09
N GLY A 238 -14.72 18.39 -6.89
CA GLY A 238 -14.93 16.95 -6.85
C GLY A 238 -13.64 16.14 -6.80
N HIS A 239 -13.78 14.82 -6.78
CA HIS A 239 -12.67 13.86 -6.83
C HIS A 239 -13.16 12.53 -7.41
N GLY A 240 -12.23 11.66 -7.80
CA GLY A 240 -12.51 10.36 -8.42
C GLY A 240 -12.01 10.26 -9.87
N PRO A 241 -12.38 9.20 -10.60
CA PRO A 241 -12.17 9.13 -12.05
C PRO A 241 -13.07 10.13 -12.79
N SER A 242 -12.52 10.84 -13.78
CA SER A 242 -13.29 11.77 -14.60
C SER A 242 -12.58 12.02 -15.93
N ASN A 243 -12.96 11.34 -17.01
CA ASN A 243 -12.29 11.52 -18.30
C ASN A 243 -12.70 12.86 -18.97
N PRO A 244 -11.75 13.64 -19.52
CA PRO A 244 -10.29 13.42 -19.60
C PRO A 244 -9.47 14.01 -18.43
N LEU A 245 -10.11 14.67 -17.46
CA LEU A 245 -9.49 15.41 -16.36
C LEU A 245 -8.65 14.54 -15.41
N CYS A 246 -9.18 13.38 -15.01
CA CYS A 246 -8.60 12.40 -14.11
C CYS A 246 -8.79 11.00 -14.72
N LYS A 247 -7.84 10.58 -15.55
CA LYS A 247 -7.86 9.32 -16.28
C LYS A 247 -7.17 8.21 -15.50
N TYR A 248 -7.97 7.37 -14.86
CA TYR A 248 -7.53 6.12 -14.23
C TYR A 248 -8.72 5.18 -14.01
N SER A 249 -8.43 3.89 -13.83
CA SER A 249 -9.41 2.92 -13.32
C SER A 249 -9.16 2.70 -11.84
N GLU A 250 -10.20 2.73 -11.00
CA GLU A 250 -10.08 2.42 -9.58
C GLU A 250 -9.55 1.00 -9.36
N SER A 251 -9.93 0.03 -10.21
CA SER A 251 -9.45 -1.36 -10.16
C SER A 251 -7.94 -1.52 -10.40
N ASP A 252 -7.36 -0.60 -11.19
CA ASP A 252 -5.98 -0.75 -11.73
C ASP A 252 -5.00 0.22 -11.07
N THR A 253 -5.50 1.20 -10.31
CA THR A 253 -4.74 2.38 -9.89
C THR A 253 -4.90 2.71 -8.42
N VAL A 254 -5.82 2.09 -7.70
CA VAL A 254 -5.99 2.33 -6.26
C VAL A 254 -6.09 1.01 -5.55
N LYS A 255 -4.92 0.43 -5.25
CA LYS A 255 -4.85 -0.48 -4.13
C LYS A 255 -4.72 0.39 -2.89
N ASN A 256 -5.86 0.83 -2.35
CA ASN A 256 -5.87 1.28 -0.96
C ASN A 256 -5.55 0.02 -0.15
N THR A 257 -4.27 -0.23 0.08
CA THR A 257 -3.84 -1.37 0.89
C THR A 257 -4.11 -0.99 2.33
N THR A 258 -5.39 -1.01 2.71
CA THR A 258 -5.85 -0.85 4.09
C THR A 258 -5.30 -1.94 5.00
N ALA A 259 -4.76 -3.02 4.44
CA ALA A 259 -3.99 -3.99 5.20
C ALA A 259 -2.55 -3.52 5.38
N SER A 260 -2.33 -2.55 6.28
CA SER A 260 -1.11 -2.54 7.09
C SER A 260 -0.99 -3.88 7.83
N VAL A 261 0.21 -4.20 8.32
CA VAL A 261 0.29 -5.05 9.51
C VAL A 261 -0.53 -4.34 10.59
N PRO A 262 -1.58 -4.96 11.14
CA PRO A 262 -2.41 -4.31 12.15
C PRO A 262 -1.55 -3.88 13.35
N ASP A 263 -1.87 -2.74 13.95
CA ASP A 263 -1.16 -2.18 15.11
C ASP A 263 -1.57 -2.86 16.44
N GLY A 264 -2.49 -3.82 16.38
CA GLY A 264 -3.08 -4.48 17.54
C GLY A 264 -4.26 -3.75 18.17
N THR A 265 -4.72 -2.64 17.58
CA THR A 265 -5.91 -1.93 18.06
C THR A 265 -7.17 -2.76 17.79
N TRP A 266 -7.89 -3.08 18.86
CA TRP A 266 -9.18 -3.76 18.77
C TRP A 266 -10.32 -2.76 18.52
N PRO A 267 -11.28 -3.05 17.62
CA PRO A 267 -12.37 -2.13 17.36
C PRO A 267 -13.38 -2.04 18.50
N ALA A 268 -13.95 -0.85 18.70
CA ALA A 268 -15.06 -0.66 19.61
C ALA A 268 -16.39 -1.16 19.00
N SER A 269 -17.19 -1.84 19.82
CA SER A 269 -18.52 -2.29 19.41
C SER A 269 -19.53 -1.14 19.38
N THR A 270 -20.44 -1.16 18.40
CA THR A 270 -21.57 -0.20 18.30
C THR A 270 -22.89 -0.75 18.87
N GLY A 271 -22.90 -2.00 19.35
CA GLY A 271 -24.09 -2.65 19.93
C GLY A 271 -24.02 -4.17 19.85
N ILE A 272 -25.01 -4.87 20.40
CA ILE A 272 -25.06 -6.34 20.43
C ILE A 272 -26.31 -6.85 19.73
N VAL A 273 -26.15 -7.82 18.83
CA VAL A 273 -27.21 -8.56 18.15
C VAL A 273 -27.05 -10.04 18.49
N ARG A 274 -28.17 -10.70 18.83
CA ARG A 274 -28.19 -12.13 19.16
C ARG A 274 -29.10 -12.89 18.23
N TYR A 275 -28.61 -13.99 17.68
CA TYR A 275 -29.38 -14.90 16.86
C TYR A 275 -29.67 -16.21 17.59
N LYS A 276 -30.88 -16.76 17.37
CA LYS A 276 -31.25 -18.09 17.88
C LYS A 276 -30.82 -19.23 16.94
N LYS A 277 -30.38 -18.89 15.74
CA LYS A 277 -29.88 -19.80 14.69
C LYS A 277 -28.83 -19.04 13.86
N PRO A 278 -27.97 -19.71 13.09
CA PRO A 278 -27.02 -19.00 12.25
C PRO A 278 -27.71 -18.01 11.31
N TYR A 279 -27.17 -16.81 11.17
CA TYR A 279 -27.62 -15.87 10.15
C TYR A 279 -26.97 -16.22 8.82
N THR A 280 -27.78 -16.46 7.78
CA THR A 280 -27.27 -16.82 6.45
C THR A 280 -27.16 -15.58 5.57
N ILE A 281 -25.94 -15.31 5.09
CA ILE A 281 -25.63 -14.31 4.07
C ILE A 281 -25.64 -15.01 2.72
N LYS A 282 -26.51 -14.57 1.81
CA LYS A 282 -26.73 -15.22 0.53
C LYS A 282 -25.61 -14.93 -0.47
N ALA A 283 -25.51 -15.80 -1.49
CA ALA A 283 -24.60 -15.58 -2.61
C ALA A 283 -24.80 -14.19 -3.24
N GLY A 284 -23.72 -13.41 -3.36
CA GLY A 284 -23.75 -12.03 -3.87
C GLY A 284 -24.26 -10.97 -2.88
N GLU A 285 -24.73 -11.37 -1.69
CA GLU A 285 -25.15 -10.44 -0.64
C GLU A 285 -23.94 -9.88 0.11
N VAL A 286 -24.00 -8.59 0.44
CA VAL A 286 -23.05 -7.95 1.36
C VAL A 286 -23.78 -7.63 2.66
N PHE A 287 -23.40 -8.31 3.73
CA PHE A 287 -23.84 -7.99 5.08
C PHE A 287 -22.82 -7.08 5.75
N ASP A 288 -23.23 -5.84 6.05
CA ASP A 288 -22.45 -4.88 6.82
C ASP A 288 -22.95 -4.87 8.28
N GLY A 289 -22.15 -5.43 9.18
CA GLY A 289 -22.46 -5.55 10.59
C GLY A 289 -22.30 -4.26 11.40
N LYS A 290 -21.83 -3.16 10.78
CA LYS A 290 -21.65 -1.84 11.41
C LYS A 290 -20.84 -1.85 12.72
N MET A 291 -19.91 -2.80 12.85
CA MET A 291 -19.12 -3.09 14.05
C MET A 291 -19.96 -3.45 15.29
N GLN A 292 -21.14 -4.03 15.10
CA GLN A 292 -21.88 -4.66 16.20
C GLN A 292 -21.26 -6.01 16.57
N ILE A 293 -21.44 -6.41 17.82
CA ILE A 293 -21.18 -7.77 18.29
C ILE A 293 -22.35 -8.67 17.89
N PHE A 294 -22.05 -9.80 17.28
CA PHE A 294 -22.99 -10.85 16.89
C PHE A 294 -22.68 -12.12 17.66
N GLU A 295 -23.72 -12.69 18.26
CA GLU A 295 -23.63 -13.87 19.12
C GLU A 295 -24.83 -14.79 18.93
N ARG A 296 -24.71 -16.02 19.40
CA ARG A 296 -25.82 -16.97 19.52
C ARG A 296 -26.45 -16.86 20.91
N SER A 297 -27.77 -16.70 20.97
CA SER A 297 -28.50 -16.66 22.25
C SER A 297 -28.78 -18.05 22.83
N ASP A 298 -28.64 -19.09 22.01
CA ASP A 298 -28.92 -20.48 22.33
C ASP A 298 -27.64 -21.31 22.57
N ILE A 299 -26.46 -20.69 22.50
CA ILE A 299 -25.17 -21.37 22.61
C ILE A 299 -24.32 -20.74 23.70
N THR A 300 -23.63 -21.58 24.45
CA THR A 300 -22.53 -21.21 25.33
C THR A 300 -21.33 -22.07 24.98
N CYS A 301 -20.15 -21.44 24.84
CA CYS A 301 -18.92 -22.18 24.56
C CYS A 301 -18.65 -23.18 25.68
N SER A 302 -18.48 -24.45 25.31
CA SER A 302 -18.24 -25.57 26.24
C SER A 302 -17.17 -26.54 25.73
N GLY A 303 -16.40 -26.11 24.73
CA GLY A 303 -15.42 -26.95 24.02
C GLY A 303 -16.05 -28.00 23.10
N GLY A 304 -15.19 -28.72 22.38
CA GLY A 304 -15.56 -29.78 21.43
C GLY A 304 -16.00 -29.29 20.05
N GLU A 305 -16.08 -30.23 19.10
CA GLU A 305 -16.30 -29.95 17.67
C GLU A 305 -17.64 -29.27 17.38
N GLY A 306 -17.59 -28.17 16.64
CA GLY A 306 -18.74 -27.45 16.12
C GLY A 306 -19.22 -27.98 14.77
N GLN A 307 -20.39 -27.50 14.35
CA GLN A 307 -20.92 -27.68 13.00
C GLN A 307 -21.62 -26.39 12.54
N LYS A 308 -22.00 -26.33 11.27
CA LYS A 308 -22.58 -25.11 10.65
C LYS A 308 -23.82 -24.57 11.38
N ASP A 309 -24.63 -25.44 11.97
CA ASP A 309 -25.82 -25.07 12.75
C ASP A 309 -25.48 -24.40 14.09
N THR A 310 -24.23 -24.51 14.53
CA THR A 310 -23.67 -23.86 15.71
C THR A 310 -22.90 -22.57 15.41
N ALA A 311 -22.81 -22.18 14.13
CA ALA A 311 -22.15 -20.95 13.70
C ALA A 311 -22.94 -19.68 14.06
N VAL A 312 -22.28 -18.53 14.16
CA VAL A 312 -22.97 -17.23 14.19
C VAL A 312 -23.46 -16.85 12.79
N PHE A 313 -22.57 -16.97 11.80
CA PHE A 313 -22.88 -16.69 10.40
C PHE A 313 -22.61 -17.88 9.49
N LEU A 314 -23.49 -18.06 8.50
CA LEU A 314 -23.25 -18.88 7.30
C LEU A 314 -23.11 -17.94 6.12
N VAL A 315 -21.95 -17.95 5.47
CA VAL A 315 -21.70 -17.17 4.25
C VAL A 315 -21.73 -18.14 3.07
N GLU A 316 -22.71 -17.96 2.20
CA GLU A 316 -22.77 -18.72 0.94
C GLU A 316 -21.68 -18.23 -0.03
N ALA A 317 -21.30 -19.07 -1.00
CA ALA A 317 -20.30 -18.72 -2.01
C ALA A 317 -20.66 -17.42 -2.73
N GLY A 318 -19.71 -16.48 -2.81
CA GLY A 318 -19.90 -15.13 -3.33
C GLY A 318 -20.52 -14.13 -2.35
N GLY A 319 -20.93 -14.57 -1.15
CA GLY A 319 -21.41 -13.69 -0.08
C GLY A 319 -20.27 -12.95 0.62
N THR A 320 -20.58 -11.79 1.22
CA THR A 320 -19.63 -10.95 1.95
C THR A 320 -20.14 -10.66 3.36
N LEU A 321 -19.34 -10.98 4.37
CA LEU A 321 -19.52 -10.49 5.74
C LEU A 321 -18.49 -9.40 6.00
N LYS A 322 -18.94 -8.20 6.38
CA LYS A 322 -18.03 -7.13 6.75
C LYS A 322 -18.42 -6.33 7.98
N ASN A 323 -17.41 -5.69 8.59
CA ASN A 323 -17.57 -4.80 9.74
C ASN A 323 -18.37 -5.45 10.87
N ALA A 324 -17.92 -6.61 11.37
CA ALA A 324 -18.65 -7.35 12.40
C ALA A 324 -17.71 -7.81 13.50
N ILE A 325 -18.20 -7.84 14.73
CA ILE A 325 -17.51 -8.48 15.84
C ILE A 325 -18.28 -9.76 16.17
N ILE A 326 -17.59 -10.90 16.26
CA ILE A 326 -18.16 -12.17 16.68
C ILE A 326 -17.85 -12.33 18.17
N GLY A 327 -18.89 -12.35 18.98
CA GLY A 327 -18.75 -12.47 20.43
C GLY A 327 -18.56 -13.92 20.90
N LYS A 328 -18.32 -14.08 22.19
CA LYS A 328 -17.93 -15.36 22.83
C LYS A 328 -18.99 -16.46 22.79
N ASN A 329 -20.26 -16.08 22.66
CA ASN A 329 -21.37 -17.04 22.65
C ASN A 329 -21.52 -17.63 21.24
N GLN A 330 -20.58 -18.51 20.92
CA GLN A 330 -20.47 -19.20 19.64
C GLN A 330 -19.75 -20.52 19.89
N LYS A 331 -20.07 -21.55 19.09
CA LYS A 331 -19.27 -22.78 19.04
C LYS A 331 -18.37 -22.74 17.82
N GLU A 332 -18.94 -22.32 16.69
CA GLU A 332 -18.21 -21.88 15.51
C GLU A 332 -18.51 -20.41 15.25
N GLY A 333 -17.53 -19.64 14.80
CA GLY A 333 -17.72 -18.23 14.50
C GLY A 333 -18.48 -18.03 13.18
N VAL A 334 -17.78 -18.25 12.07
CA VAL A 334 -18.29 -18.05 10.72
C VAL A 334 -18.01 -19.29 9.87
N HIS A 335 -18.99 -19.71 9.08
CA HIS A 335 -18.83 -20.79 8.11
C HIS A 335 -18.91 -20.27 6.68
N CYS A 336 -17.95 -20.70 5.87
CA CYS A 336 -17.92 -20.55 4.42
C CYS A 336 -17.96 -21.95 3.78
N ASP A 337 -19.15 -22.54 3.69
CA ASP A 337 -19.31 -23.97 3.42
C ASP A 337 -19.02 -24.40 1.97
N TYR A 338 -18.98 -23.45 1.03
CA TYR A 338 -18.72 -23.71 -0.38
C TYR A 338 -17.56 -22.87 -0.94
N HIS A 339 -16.68 -22.39 -0.07
CA HIS A 339 -15.60 -21.47 -0.42
C HIS A 339 -16.15 -20.17 -1.04
N ASP A 340 -15.29 -19.35 -1.65
CA ASP A 340 -15.68 -18.17 -2.44
C ASP A 340 -16.36 -17.04 -1.63
N CYS A 341 -16.28 -17.09 -0.30
CA CYS A 341 -16.73 -16.02 0.58
C CYS A 341 -15.72 -14.88 0.71
N THR A 342 -16.22 -13.68 0.98
CA THR A 342 -15.40 -12.52 1.37
C THR A 342 -15.65 -12.18 2.83
N ILE A 343 -14.59 -12.15 3.62
CA ILE A 343 -14.61 -11.79 5.04
C ILE A 343 -13.73 -10.56 5.23
N GLU A 344 -14.34 -9.42 5.58
CA GLU A 344 -13.67 -8.13 5.59
C GLU A 344 -13.91 -7.37 6.89
N ASN A 345 -12.84 -6.99 7.61
CA ASN A 345 -13.00 -6.26 8.87
C ASN A 345 -13.91 -6.99 9.88
N VAL A 346 -13.67 -8.28 10.06
CA VAL A 346 -14.39 -9.15 11.00
C VAL A 346 -13.47 -9.54 12.16
N TRP A 347 -13.99 -9.44 13.38
CA TRP A 347 -13.20 -9.54 14.61
C TRP A 347 -13.79 -10.55 15.58
N TRP A 348 -13.03 -11.57 15.98
CA TRP A 348 -13.50 -12.60 16.92
C TRP A 348 -12.97 -12.35 18.32
N ASP A 349 -13.87 -11.99 19.22
CA ASP A 349 -13.55 -11.52 20.57
C ASP A 349 -13.06 -12.64 21.50
N ASP A 350 -13.54 -13.86 21.27
CA ASP A 350 -13.20 -15.06 22.03
C ASP A 350 -13.55 -16.28 21.16
N VAL A 351 -12.54 -17.02 20.73
CA VAL A 351 -12.71 -18.13 19.78
C VAL A 351 -12.87 -19.44 20.55
N CYS A 352 -14.09 -20.00 20.51
CA CYS A 352 -14.41 -21.27 21.15
C CYS A 352 -13.72 -22.48 20.49
N GLU A 353 -14.00 -22.76 19.22
CA GLU A 353 -13.36 -23.84 18.45
C GLU A 353 -12.64 -23.22 17.24
N ASP A 354 -13.38 -22.86 16.20
CA ASP A 354 -12.86 -22.17 15.03
C ASP A 354 -13.49 -20.79 14.83
N ALA A 355 -12.67 -19.79 14.47
CA ALA A 355 -13.17 -18.46 14.12
C ALA A 355 -13.84 -18.51 12.73
N LEU A 356 -13.15 -19.11 11.76
CA LEU A 356 -13.61 -19.25 10.38
C LEU A 356 -13.37 -20.67 9.85
N SER A 357 -14.47 -21.35 9.52
CA SER A 357 -14.48 -22.67 8.92
C SER A 357 -14.76 -22.58 7.41
N ILE A 358 -13.83 -23.03 6.56
CA ILE A 358 -13.95 -22.99 5.09
C ILE A 358 -14.06 -24.42 4.55
N LYS A 359 -15.19 -24.76 3.92
CA LYS A 359 -15.51 -26.11 3.42
C LYS A 359 -15.86 -26.05 1.92
N GLY A 360 -16.02 -27.24 1.30
CA GLY A 360 -16.47 -27.36 -0.09
C GLY A 360 -15.50 -26.76 -1.12
N GLY A 361 -16.05 -26.17 -2.18
CA GLY A 361 -15.29 -25.47 -3.22
C GLY A 361 -14.67 -26.36 -4.28
N SER A 362 -13.91 -25.72 -5.17
CA SER A 362 -13.14 -26.32 -6.26
C SER A 362 -11.68 -25.87 -6.20
N ALA A 363 -10.81 -26.46 -7.02
CA ALA A 363 -9.41 -26.05 -7.10
C ALA A 363 -9.22 -24.56 -7.48
N SER A 364 -10.20 -23.96 -8.16
CA SER A 364 -10.20 -22.54 -8.55
C SER A 364 -10.87 -21.61 -7.54
N SER A 365 -11.54 -22.15 -6.51
CA SER A 365 -12.25 -21.33 -5.54
C SER A 365 -11.27 -20.48 -4.71
N VAL A 366 -11.67 -19.24 -4.37
CA VAL A 366 -10.87 -18.27 -3.61
C VAL A 366 -11.69 -17.62 -2.49
N THR A 367 -11.30 -17.82 -1.23
CA THR A 367 -11.89 -17.14 -0.07
C THR A 367 -10.92 -16.06 0.38
N THR A 368 -11.41 -14.84 0.60
CA THR A 368 -10.62 -13.70 1.05
C THR A 368 -10.95 -13.36 2.49
N VAL A 369 -9.91 -13.10 3.29
CA VAL A 369 -9.97 -12.71 4.71
C VAL A 369 -9.09 -11.48 4.87
N THR A 370 -9.70 -10.31 4.96
CA THR A 370 -8.98 -9.02 4.88
C THR A 370 -9.26 -8.14 6.09
N ASN A 371 -8.24 -7.53 6.68
CA ASN A 371 -8.36 -6.58 7.80
C ASN A 371 -9.08 -7.16 9.04
N CYS A 372 -8.94 -8.45 9.28
CA CYS A 372 -9.66 -9.16 10.33
C CYS A 372 -8.80 -9.31 11.60
N GLY A 373 -9.41 -9.69 12.71
CA GLY A 373 -8.66 -10.04 13.91
C GLY A 373 -9.31 -11.11 14.77
N ALA A 374 -8.53 -11.85 15.55
CA ALA A 374 -9.05 -12.88 16.44
C ALA A 374 -8.20 -13.01 17.69
N ARG A 375 -8.81 -13.40 18.81
CA ARG A 375 -8.07 -13.71 20.03
C ARG A 375 -8.60 -14.94 20.75
N TYR A 376 -7.73 -15.54 21.56
CA TYR A 376 -8.04 -16.66 22.45
C TYR A 376 -8.52 -17.92 21.71
N ALA A 377 -7.96 -18.21 20.54
CA ALA A 377 -8.27 -19.41 19.78
C ALA A 377 -7.37 -20.58 20.21
N GLU A 378 -7.82 -21.44 21.12
CA GLU A 378 -6.98 -22.51 21.70
C GLU A 378 -6.31 -23.40 20.63
N ASP A 379 -7.05 -23.81 19.59
CA ASP A 379 -6.51 -24.66 18.51
C ASP A 379 -6.20 -23.88 17.23
N LYS A 380 -7.22 -23.27 16.60
CA LYS A 380 -7.08 -22.67 15.27
C LYS A 380 -8.07 -21.53 15.03
N VAL A 381 -7.61 -20.50 14.32
CA VAL A 381 -8.44 -19.35 13.92
C VAL A 381 -9.14 -19.66 12.60
N VAL A 382 -8.37 -19.96 11.54
CA VAL A 382 -8.91 -20.31 10.22
C VAL A 382 -8.67 -21.78 9.93
N GLN A 383 -9.76 -22.53 9.80
CA GLN A 383 -9.75 -23.93 9.41
C GLN A 383 -10.15 -24.08 7.94
N HIS A 384 -9.21 -24.60 7.13
CA HIS A 384 -9.43 -24.84 5.70
C HIS A 384 -9.63 -26.34 5.44
N ASN A 385 -10.89 -26.75 5.33
CA ASN A 385 -11.33 -28.12 5.07
C ASN A 385 -11.55 -28.41 3.57
N GLY A 386 -11.97 -27.41 2.80
CA GLY A 386 -12.34 -27.51 1.39
C GLY A 386 -11.17 -27.59 0.38
N TYR A 387 -11.51 -27.47 -0.90
CA TYR A 387 -10.56 -27.22 -1.99
C TYR A 387 -10.33 -25.70 -2.14
N GLY A 388 -9.25 -25.32 -2.82
CA GLY A 388 -9.06 -23.95 -3.31
C GLY A 388 -7.97 -23.18 -2.58
N THR A 389 -8.11 -21.85 -2.58
CA THR A 389 -7.10 -20.91 -2.08
C THR A 389 -7.69 -19.94 -1.05
N VAL A 390 -7.11 -19.90 0.14
CA VAL A 390 -7.45 -18.88 1.14
C VAL A 390 -6.44 -17.75 1.08
N LYS A 391 -6.92 -16.51 1.00
CA LYS A 391 -6.07 -15.31 1.01
C LYS A 391 -6.32 -14.52 2.29
N ILE A 392 -5.36 -14.56 3.22
CA ILE A 392 -5.38 -13.82 4.48
C ILE A 392 -4.48 -12.59 4.32
N LYS A 393 -5.03 -11.40 4.56
CA LYS A 393 -4.28 -10.15 4.41
C LYS A 393 -4.66 -9.11 5.46
N GLY A 394 -3.69 -8.59 6.20
CA GLY A 394 -3.97 -7.61 7.26
C GLY A 394 -4.68 -8.26 8.43
N PHE A 395 -4.07 -9.24 9.09
CA PHE A 395 -4.72 -9.99 10.17
C PHE A 395 -4.04 -9.74 11.52
N PHE A 396 -4.81 -9.42 12.55
CA PHE A 396 -4.33 -9.34 13.92
C PHE A 396 -4.74 -10.59 14.71
N ALA A 397 -3.80 -11.32 15.30
CA ALA A 397 -4.13 -12.48 16.09
C ALA A 397 -3.41 -12.44 17.43
N GLN A 398 -4.12 -12.71 18.53
CA GLN A 398 -3.53 -12.77 19.88
C GLN A 398 -3.88 -14.09 20.56
N GLU A 399 -2.89 -14.73 21.18
CA GLU A 399 -3.06 -15.92 22.01
C GLU A 399 -3.85 -17.03 21.30
N PHE A 400 -3.21 -17.65 20.32
CA PHE A 400 -3.87 -18.61 19.45
C PHE A 400 -3.00 -19.82 19.12
N GLY A 401 -3.59 -20.99 18.93
CA GLY A 401 -2.87 -22.17 18.46
C GLY A 401 -2.29 -21.97 17.07
N LYS A 402 -3.15 -21.82 16.06
CA LYS A 402 -2.78 -21.68 14.63
C LYS A 402 -3.62 -20.60 13.95
N LEU A 403 -3.01 -19.62 13.29
CA LEU A 403 -3.79 -18.63 12.53
C LEU A 403 -4.46 -19.30 11.33
N TYR A 404 -3.73 -20.14 10.60
CA TYR A 404 -4.27 -20.94 9.52
C TYR A 404 -3.88 -22.41 9.66
N ARG A 405 -4.87 -23.30 9.50
CA ARG A 405 -4.66 -24.75 9.43
C ARG A 405 -5.32 -25.34 8.18
N SER A 406 -4.51 -25.99 7.34
CA SER A 406 -5.03 -26.94 6.33
C SER A 406 -5.47 -28.22 7.04
N CYS A 407 -6.71 -28.66 6.84
CA CYS A 407 -7.25 -29.81 7.54
C CYS A 407 -6.41 -31.08 7.33
N GLY A 408 -5.91 -31.66 8.42
CA GLY A 408 -5.05 -32.84 8.41
C GLY A 408 -5.78 -34.18 8.29
N THR A 409 -7.09 -34.21 8.56
CA THR A 409 -7.92 -35.43 8.56
C THR A 409 -8.91 -35.48 7.39
N CYS A 410 -9.03 -34.41 6.59
CA CYS A 410 -10.01 -34.26 5.51
C CYS A 410 -9.58 -34.92 4.19
N GLY A 411 -8.74 -35.95 4.24
CA GLY A 411 -8.21 -36.64 3.06
C GLY A 411 -7.12 -35.88 2.29
N ASN A 412 -6.76 -36.41 1.13
CA ASN A 412 -5.67 -35.91 0.29
C ASN A 412 -6.15 -34.79 -0.64
N ILE A 413 -6.36 -33.60 -0.07
CA ILE A 413 -6.82 -32.41 -0.79
C ILE A 413 -5.67 -31.39 -0.79
N PRO A 414 -5.13 -31.01 -1.97
CA PRO A 414 -4.15 -29.93 -2.06
C PRO A 414 -4.80 -28.57 -1.79
N ARG A 415 -4.27 -27.84 -0.81
CA ARG A 415 -4.77 -26.51 -0.44
C ARG A 415 -3.71 -25.44 -0.62
N LYS A 416 -4.16 -24.24 -0.95
CA LYS A 416 -3.29 -23.07 -1.05
C LYS A 416 -3.68 -22.02 -0.03
N VAL A 417 -2.67 -21.34 0.51
CA VAL A 417 -2.86 -20.17 1.35
C VAL A 417 -1.85 -19.07 1.01
N THR A 418 -2.31 -17.83 0.94
CA THR A 418 -1.43 -16.66 0.96
C THR A 418 -1.70 -15.89 2.24
N VAL A 419 -0.65 -15.59 3.00
CA VAL A 419 -0.74 -14.85 4.27
C VAL A 419 0.16 -13.63 4.18
N GLU A 420 -0.44 -12.44 4.20
CA GLU A 420 0.29 -11.18 4.06
C GLU A 420 -0.06 -10.21 5.19
N ASN A 421 0.92 -9.44 5.67
CA ASN A 421 0.69 -8.34 6.62
C ASN A 421 -0.03 -8.81 7.90
N VAL A 422 0.56 -9.77 8.61
CA VAL A 422 -0.01 -10.31 9.84
C VAL A 422 0.75 -9.77 11.04
N PHE A 423 0.02 -9.41 12.09
CA PHE A 423 0.59 -9.20 13.42
C PHE A 423 0.04 -10.27 14.38
N ALA A 424 0.92 -11.15 14.84
CA ALA A 424 0.60 -12.24 15.74
C ALA A 424 1.25 -12.01 17.11
N ILE A 425 0.45 -12.07 18.16
CA ILE A 425 0.92 -12.07 19.54
C ILE A 425 0.69 -13.47 20.12
N ASP A 426 1.76 -14.07 20.65
CA ASP A 426 1.72 -15.36 21.36
C ASP A 426 1.04 -16.51 20.60
N PRO A 427 1.53 -16.89 19.40
CA PRO A 427 1.12 -18.14 18.77
C PRO A 427 1.59 -19.34 19.62
N LEU A 428 0.66 -20.19 20.06
CA LEU A 428 0.91 -21.36 20.90
C LEU A 428 1.48 -22.54 20.10
N VAL A 429 1.20 -22.62 18.79
CA VAL A 429 1.73 -23.68 17.91
C VAL A 429 2.45 -23.11 16.70
N SER A 430 1.77 -22.33 15.85
CA SER A 430 2.38 -21.77 14.63
C SER A 430 1.51 -20.65 14.03
N VAL A 431 2.05 -19.82 13.14
CA VAL A 431 1.19 -18.93 12.33
C VAL A 431 0.42 -19.76 11.28
N VAL A 432 1.12 -20.52 10.45
CA VAL A 432 0.54 -21.35 9.38
C VAL A 432 0.93 -22.80 9.59
N THR A 433 -0.03 -23.75 9.51
CA THR A 433 0.28 -25.18 9.40
C THR A 433 -0.34 -25.81 8.14
N VAL A 434 0.52 -26.37 7.28
CA VAL A 434 0.17 -27.04 6.01
C VAL A 434 0.49 -28.55 6.03
N ASN A 435 -0.05 -29.31 5.08
CA ASN A 435 0.18 -30.76 4.95
C ASN A 435 1.13 -31.06 3.76
N LYS A 436 2.29 -31.66 4.07
CA LYS A 436 3.34 -31.99 3.09
C LYS A 436 2.88 -33.04 2.08
N ASN A 437 2.27 -34.13 2.54
CA ASN A 437 1.80 -35.21 1.67
C ASN A 437 0.59 -34.86 0.81
N ASN A 438 -0.13 -33.78 1.14
CA ASN A 438 -1.21 -33.29 0.31
C ASN A 438 -0.75 -32.32 -0.79
N ASN A 439 0.55 -31.99 -0.83
CA ASN A 439 1.09 -30.95 -1.72
C ASN A 439 0.47 -29.57 -1.48
N ASP A 440 0.20 -29.24 -0.21
CA ASP A 440 -0.23 -27.91 0.18
C ASP A 440 0.83 -26.86 -0.17
N GLN A 441 0.40 -25.61 -0.35
CA GLN A 441 1.29 -24.49 -0.65
C GLN A 441 0.91 -23.28 0.19
N ALA A 442 1.84 -22.78 0.98
CA ALA A 442 1.72 -21.52 1.70
C ALA A 442 2.70 -20.49 1.14
N THR A 443 2.23 -19.27 0.90
CA THR A 443 3.07 -18.10 0.62
C THR A 443 2.88 -17.09 1.73
N LEU A 444 3.98 -16.67 2.36
CA LEU A 444 3.93 -15.74 3.49
C LEU A 444 4.76 -14.50 3.16
N LYS A 445 4.25 -13.34 3.55
CA LYS A 445 4.92 -12.05 3.38
C LYS A 445 4.61 -11.12 4.54
N ASN A 446 5.63 -10.45 5.07
CA ASN A 446 5.45 -9.38 6.05
C ASN A 446 4.69 -9.85 7.31
N ILE A 447 5.23 -10.86 7.98
CA ILE A 447 4.66 -11.52 9.15
C ILE A 447 5.41 -11.02 10.39
N PHE A 448 4.71 -10.32 11.26
CA PHE A 448 5.23 -9.85 12.54
C PHE A 448 4.72 -10.76 13.64
N VAL A 449 5.64 -11.22 14.47
CA VAL A 449 5.33 -12.04 15.64
C VAL A 449 5.93 -11.38 16.87
N LYS A 450 5.09 -11.17 17.88
CA LYS A 450 5.52 -10.78 19.22
C LYS A 450 5.23 -11.92 20.18
N THR A 451 6.23 -12.29 20.98
CA THR A 451 6.07 -13.23 22.08
C THR A 451 6.27 -12.48 23.39
N THR A 452 5.28 -12.53 24.28
CA THR A 452 5.35 -11.86 25.58
C THR A 452 6.43 -12.43 26.49
N ASP A 453 6.79 -13.70 26.30
CA ASP A 453 7.89 -14.38 26.99
C ASP A 453 9.28 -14.18 26.33
N GLY A 454 9.35 -13.41 25.24
CA GLY A 454 10.58 -13.12 24.51
C GLY A 454 11.16 -14.28 23.68
N LYS A 455 10.45 -15.41 23.53
CA LYS A 455 10.91 -16.53 22.70
C LYS A 455 11.04 -16.14 21.23
N LYS A 456 12.23 -16.36 20.67
CA LYS A 456 12.49 -16.15 19.23
C LYS A 456 12.19 -17.38 18.36
N ASN A 457 12.08 -18.57 18.97
CA ASN A 457 11.81 -19.80 18.25
C ASN A 457 10.31 -20.00 18.02
N VAL A 458 9.73 -19.21 17.12
CA VAL A 458 8.33 -19.33 16.71
C VAL A 458 8.24 -20.01 15.36
N LYS A 459 7.37 -21.02 15.25
CA LYS A 459 7.09 -21.71 13.99
C LYS A 459 6.17 -20.88 13.12
N VAL A 460 6.73 -20.10 12.20
CA VAL A 460 5.90 -19.28 11.31
C VAL A 460 5.16 -20.13 10.27
N CYS A 461 5.83 -21.08 9.63
CA CYS A 461 5.20 -22.08 8.77
C CYS A 461 5.60 -23.48 9.23
N GLN A 462 4.65 -24.25 9.73
CA GLN A 462 4.82 -25.64 10.15
C GLN A 462 4.26 -26.58 9.07
N TRP A 463 4.90 -27.71 8.83
CA TRP A 463 4.41 -28.74 7.91
C TRP A 463 4.14 -30.06 8.61
N SER A 464 3.03 -30.69 8.25
CA SER A 464 2.54 -31.92 8.86
C SER A 464 2.26 -33.01 7.82
N GLN A 465 2.04 -34.23 8.28
CA GLN A 465 1.52 -35.35 7.50
C GLN A 465 0.03 -35.48 7.78
N ALA A 466 -0.80 -35.25 6.76
CA ALA A 466 -2.23 -35.53 6.82
C ALA A 466 -2.46 -37.04 6.94
N SER A 467 -3.27 -37.45 7.92
CA SER A 467 -3.66 -38.84 8.14
C SER A 467 -4.84 -38.89 9.11
N LYS A 468 -5.24 -40.09 9.56
CA LYS A 468 -6.21 -40.21 10.66
C LYS A 468 -5.69 -39.61 11.97
N THR A 469 -4.36 -39.56 12.14
CA THR A 469 -3.66 -39.00 13.30
C THR A 469 -2.55 -38.08 12.80
N PRO A 470 -2.89 -36.83 12.40
CA PRO A 470 -1.91 -35.93 11.79
C PRO A 470 -0.70 -35.70 12.70
N SER A 471 0.50 -35.69 12.11
CA SER A 471 1.74 -35.49 12.85
C SER A 471 2.57 -34.37 12.24
N ASN A 472 3.25 -33.60 13.08
CA ASN A 472 4.19 -32.59 12.62
C ASN A 472 5.46 -33.26 12.07
N VAL A 473 5.97 -32.77 10.95
CA VAL A 473 7.23 -33.27 10.34
C VAL A 473 8.26 -32.17 10.10
N GLY A 474 8.03 -30.97 10.64
CA GLY A 474 9.00 -29.87 10.74
C GLY A 474 8.39 -28.50 10.47
N ASP A 475 9.24 -27.49 10.32
CA ASP A 475 8.85 -26.10 10.15
C ASP A 475 9.96 -25.28 9.47
N GLY A 476 9.59 -24.08 9.00
CA GLY A 476 10.49 -23.16 8.31
C GLY A 476 10.08 -22.87 6.87
N PRO A 477 10.97 -22.28 6.05
CA PRO A 477 10.80 -22.19 4.61
C PRO A 477 11.10 -23.55 3.95
N SER A 478 10.28 -23.96 2.97
CA SER A 478 10.47 -25.23 2.24
C SER A 478 9.81 -25.18 0.86
N GLY A 479 10.59 -24.87 -0.17
CA GLY A 479 10.17 -24.96 -1.57
C GLY A 479 8.78 -24.39 -1.81
N LYS A 480 7.89 -25.15 -2.44
CA LYS A 480 6.49 -24.76 -2.67
C LYS A 480 5.59 -24.86 -1.43
N LEU A 481 5.99 -25.63 -0.43
CA LEU A 481 5.18 -25.95 0.75
C LEU A 481 5.05 -24.74 1.68
N CYS A 482 6.16 -24.05 1.94
CA CYS A 482 6.23 -22.83 2.74
C CYS A 482 7.19 -21.84 2.04
N GLN A 483 6.63 -20.85 1.36
CA GLN A 483 7.34 -19.90 0.52
C GLN A 483 7.44 -18.55 1.23
N TYR A 484 8.61 -18.26 1.79
CA TYR A 484 8.97 -16.96 2.36
C TYR A 484 10.49 -16.87 2.55
N SER A 485 11.00 -15.64 2.68
CA SER A 485 12.39 -15.33 3.01
C SER A 485 12.52 -14.85 4.46
N THR A 486 13.73 -14.76 4.98
CA THR A 486 13.96 -14.21 6.32
C THR A 486 13.49 -12.76 6.45
N SER A 487 13.50 -11.97 5.36
CA SER A 487 12.99 -10.60 5.35
C SER A 487 11.46 -10.51 5.37
N ASP A 488 10.74 -11.62 5.22
CA ASP A 488 9.28 -11.66 5.29
C ASP A 488 8.77 -11.93 6.71
N VAL A 489 9.66 -12.18 7.68
CA VAL A 489 9.33 -12.63 9.03
C VAL A 489 10.12 -11.84 10.06
N HIS A 490 9.39 -11.21 10.98
CA HIS A 490 9.92 -10.33 12.01
C HIS A 490 9.48 -10.88 13.38
N ILE A 491 10.41 -11.40 14.19
CA ILE A 491 10.08 -12.02 15.49
C ILE A 491 10.71 -11.20 16.60
N ASN A 492 9.88 -10.55 17.42
CA ASN A 492 10.30 -9.63 18.48
C ASN A 492 11.26 -8.54 17.96
N GLU A 493 11.05 -8.12 16.72
CA GLU A 493 11.71 -6.95 16.14
C GLU A 493 10.87 -5.72 16.51
N ASP A 494 11.55 -4.64 16.89
CA ASP A 494 10.95 -3.38 17.33
C ASP A 494 10.38 -2.55 16.18
#